data_AF-A0A7J4LF59-F1
#
_entry.id   AF-A0A7J4LF59-F1
#
_cell.length_a   1.000
_cell.length_b   1.000
_cell.length_c   1.000
_cell.angle_alpha   90.00
_cell.angle_beta   90.00
_cell.angle_gamma   90.00
#
_symmetry.space_group_name_H-M   'P 1'
#
loop_
_entity.id
_entity.type
_entity.pdbx_description
1 polymer ?
#
loop_
_entity_poly.entity_id
_entity_poly.type
_entity_poly.pdbx_seq_one_letter_code
_entity_poly.pdbx_strand_id
1 'polypeptide(L)'
;MNFMWITLAIFLIVLICERFAERLGIDKWYRLSSIGWICFSVYWLSSFINYLNTDDYVNMLLTLMAAIFGLIVAVKIITNDKKYPWENITLWATISIMIIFPFYEIQSLRDFLMSTVANHTLFILSSVFNEAGEIVADTTIMLNGFPVSIVIGCTAIESIAFFAGLILCLNTPLRKKIIVLLIFSPVIYIANLFRNAFAIYAYGNQLFQFGIIGTVHESFFWAHNVIAKIYSFLIVAILAYLTFKIFPEFLTMIEDIINNFKKDADR
;
A
#
# COMPACT_ATOMS: atom_id res chain seq x y z
N MET A 1 -3.85 6.38 -21.04
CA MET A 1 -2.58 6.67 -20.35
C MET A 1 -2.81 6.44 -18.86
N ASN A 2 -2.04 5.57 -18.22
CA ASN A 2 -2.27 5.19 -16.82
C ASN A 2 -1.90 6.39 -15.92
N PHE A 3 -2.87 6.93 -15.17
CA PHE A 3 -2.69 8.11 -14.30
C PHE A 3 -1.56 7.94 -13.27
N MET A 4 -1.22 6.71 -12.91
CA MET A 4 -0.09 6.39 -12.05
C MET A 4 1.26 6.77 -12.69
N TRP A 5 1.42 6.59 -14.02
CA TRP A 5 2.62 7.01 -14.74
C TRP A 5 2.80 8.52 -14.75
N ILE A 6 1.69 9.24 -14.97
CA ILE A 6 1.69 10.71 -14.96
C ILE A 6 2.06 11.20 -13.56
N THR A 7 1.48 10.59 -12.53
CA THR A 7 1.80 10.89 -11.12
C THR A 7 3.29 10.72 -10.83
N LEU A 8 3.85 9.55 -11.16
CA LEU A 8 5.25 9.25 -10.91
C LEU A 8 6.17 10.20 -11.68
N ALA A 9 5.88 10.44 -12.96
CA ALA A 9 6.67 11.35 -13.80
C ALA A 9 6.69 12.76 -13.24
N ILE A 10 5.52 13.31 -12.83
CA ILE A 10 5.43 14.65 -12.26
C ILE A 10 6.22 14.72 -10.95
N PHE A 11 6.04 13.76 -10.05
CA PHE A 11 6.76 13.78 -8.78
C PHE A 11 8.28 13.69 -8.97
N LEU A 12 8.76 12.83 -9.87
CA LEU A 12 10.18 12.73 -10.21
C LEU A 12 10.72 14.02 -10.81
N ILE A 13 10.00 14.63 -11.75
CA ILE A 13 10.40 15.91 -12.36
C ILE A 13 10.51 16.99 -11.29
N VAL A 14 9.53 17.10 -10.39
CA VAL A 14 9.54 18.12 -9.34
C VAL A 14 10.76 17.94 -8.42
N LEU A 15 11.05 16.71 -8.00
CA LEU A 15 12.16 16.39 -7.08
C LEU A 15 13.54 16.52 -7.74
N ILE A 16 13.70 16.08 -9.00
CA ILE A 16 14.98 16.15 -9.72
C ILE A 16 15.33 17.60 -10.09
N CYS A 17 14.35 18.35 -10.58
CA CYS A 17 14.57 19.72 -11.04
C CYS A 17 14.58 20.75 -9.90
N GLU A 18 14.36 20.32 -8.65
CA GLU A 18 14.28 21.20 -7.50
C GLU A 18 15.51 22.11 -7.34
N ARG A 19 16.70 21.52 -7.28
CA ARG A 19 17.96 22.28 -7.13
C ARG A 19 18.19 23.27 -8.28
N PHE A 20 17.69 22.96 -9.47
CA PHE A 20 17.80 23.84 -10.62
C PHE A 20 16.79 25.00 -10.54
N ALA A 21 15.56 24.72 -10.13
CA ALA A 21 14.53 25.73 -9.91
C ALA A 21 14.91 26.72 -8.79
N GLU A 22 15.50 26.22 -7.69
CA GLU A 22 16.04 27.05 -6.62
C GLU A 22 17.14 27.99 -7.10
N ARG A 23 18.07 27.49 -7.95
CA ARG A 23 19.11 28.32 -8.57
C ARG A 23 18.56 29.41 -9.48
N LEU A 24 17.40 29.18 -10.09
CA LEU A 24 16.72 30.15 -10.95
C LEU A 24 15.80 31.11 -10.16
N GLY A 25 15.69 30.97 -8.84
CA GLY A 25 14.81 31.79 -8.00
C GLY A 25 13.31 31.53 -8.23
N ILE A 26 12.95 30.33 -8.68
CA ILE A 26 11.55 29.94 -8.90
C ILE A 26 10.98 29.35 -7.60
N ASP A 27 10.64 30.22 -6.66
CA ASP A 27 10.22 29.85 -5.30
C ASP A 27 8.97 28.96 -5.24
N LYS A 28 8.14 28.99 -6.29
CA LYS A 28 6.86 28.27 -6.38
C LYS A 28 6.91 26.99 -7.21
N TRP A 29 8.09 26.54 -7.64
CA TRP A 29 8.26 25.35 -8.49
C TRP A 29 7.55 24.10 -7.93
N TYR A 30 7.63 23.92 -6.61
CA TYR A 30 7.03 22.77 -5.93
C TYR A 30 5.51 22.67 -6.13
N ARG A 31 4.81 23.77 -6.46
CA ARG A 31 3.36 23.74 -6.72
C ARG A 31 2.99 22.82 -7.89
N LEU A 32 3.90 22.52 -8.81
CA LEU A 32 3.67 21.55 -9.88
C LEU A 32 3.35 20.14 -9.36
N SER A 33 3.82 19.77 -8.16
CA SER A 33 3.48 18.49 -7.53
C SER A 33 1.98 18.32 -7.29
N SER A 34 1.21 19.41 -7.16
CA SER A 34 -0.25 19.36 -7.04
C SER A 34 -0.93 18.67 -8.23
N ILE A 35 -0.40 18.82 -9.44
CA ILE A 35 -0.90 18.13 -10.64
C ILE A 35 -0.71 16.62 -10.48
N GLY A 36 0.45 16.20 -9.96
CA GLY A 36 0.73 14.80 -9.64
C GLY A 36 -0.25 14.24 -8.60
N TRP A 37 -0.55 15.01 -7.55
CA TRP A 37 -1.53 14.63 -6.53
C TRP A 37 -2.98 14.57 -7.06
N ILE A 38 -3.35 15.42 -8.02
CA ILE A 38 -4.64 15.31 -8.72
C ILE A 38 -4.68 14.02 -9.55
N CYS A 39 -3.64 13.72 -10.32
CA CYS A 39 -3.56 12.46 -11.07
C CYS A 39 -3.60 11.24 -10.15
N PHE A 40 -2.91 11.30 -9.00
CA PHE A 40 -2.96 10.27 -7.97
C PHE A 40 -4.39 10.07 -7.46
N SER A 41 -5.09 11.17 -7.16
CA SER A 41 -6.49 11.09 -6.75
C SER A 41 -7.39 10.46 -7.80
N VAL A 42 -7.26 10.86 -9.08
CA VAL A 42 -8.05 10.28 -10.17
C VAL A 42 -7.78 8.78 -10.32
N TYR A 43 -6.54 8.34 -10.19
CA TYR A 43 -6.19 6.91 -10.19
C TYR A 43 -6.92 6.14 -9.08
N TRP A 44 -6.86 6.64 -7.85
CA TRP A 44 -7.51 5.98 -6.71
C TRP A 44 -9.04 6.05 -6.78
N LEU A 45 -9.60 7.12 -7.32
CA LEU A 45 -11.03 7.24 -7.58
C LEU A 45 -11.49 6.22 -8.65
N SER A 46 -10.70 6.01 -9.69
CA SER A 46 -10.96 4.94 -10.67
C SER A 46 -10.91 3.56 -10.01
N SER A 47 -9.98 3.34 -9.07
CA SER A 47 -9.91 2.09 -8.31
C SER A 47 -11.13 1.90 -7.41
N PHE A 48 -11.60 2.96 -6.75
CA PHE A 48 -12.85 2.95 -5.98
C PHE A 48 -14.05 2.52 -6.84
N ILE A 49 -14.19 3.08 -8.04
CA ILE A 49 -15.28 2.71 -8.97
C ILE A 49 -15.24 1.21 -9.31
N ASN A 50 -14.04 0.64 -9.49
CA ASN A 50 -13.89 -0.79 -9.75
C ASN A 50 -14.33 -1.67 -8.57
N TYR A 51 -14.21 -1.16 -7.33
CA TYR A 51 -14.64 -1.89 -6.14
C TYR A 51 -16.13 -1.72 -5.79
N LEU A 52 -16.85 -0.78 -6.40
CA LEU A 52 -18.28 -0.54 -6.12
C LEU A 52 -19.18 -1.77 -6.30
N ASN A 53 -18.84 -2.60 -7.27
CA ASN A 53 -19.61 -3.80 -7.63
C ASN A 53 -18.97 -5.09 -7.09
N THR A 54 -18.07 -4.97 -6.11
CA THR A 54 -17.40 -6.10 -5.47
C THR A 54 -17.76 -6.15 -4.00
N ASP A 55 -17.73 -7.33 -3.38
CA ASP A 55 -17.95 -7.48 -1.94
C ASP A 55 -16.71 -7.05 -1.11
N ASP A 56 -15.78 -6.31 -1.70
CA ASP A 56 -14.58 -5.78 -1.03
C ASP A 56 -14.77 -4.33 -0.57
N TYR A 57 -15.64 -4.17 0.42
CA TYR A 57 -15.97 -2.87 1.01
C TYR A 57 -14.77 -2.16 1.67
N VAL A 58 -13.79 -2.93 2.16
CA VAL A 58 -12.60 -2.35 2.80
C VAL A 58 -11.73 -1.67 1.75
N ASN A 59 -11.45 -2.32 0.62
CA ASN A 59 -10.65 -1.70 -0.44
C ASN A 59 -11.43 -0.56 -1.13
N MET A 60 -12.75 -0.71 -1.27
CA MET A 60 -13.62 0.38 -1.69
C MET A 60 -13.41 1.63 -0.80
N LEU A 61 -13.51 1.50 0.53
CA LEU A 61 -13.33 2.62 1.44
C LEU A 61 -11.90 3.20 1.38
N LEU A 62 -10.88 2.34 1.40
CA LEU A 62 -9.46 2.77 1.40
C LEU A 62 -9.09 3.53 0.12
N THR A 63 -9.55 3.06 -1.04
CA THR A 63 -9.30 3.72 -2.33
C THR A 63 -9.99 5.08 -2.41
N LEU A 64 -11.21 5.21 -1.89
CA LEU A 64 -11.90 6.50 -1.75
C LEU A 64 -11.14 7.45 -0.81
N MET A 65 -10.71 6.96 0.34
CA MET A 65 -9.91 7.75 1.29
C MET A 65 -8.60 8.23 0.68
N ALA A 66 -7.90 7.37 -0.08
CA ALA A 66 -6.69 7.73 -0.80
C ALA A 66 -6.95 8.81 -1.87
N ALA A 67 -8.08 8.71 -2.58
CA ALA A 67 -8.48 9.72 -3.57
C ALA A 67 -8.76 11.08 -2.93
N ILE A 68 -9.50 11.11 -1.80
CA ILE A 68 -9.78 12.32 -1.04
C ILE A 68 -8.49 12.92 -0.47
N PHE A 69 -7.65 12.08 0.13
CA PHE A 69 -6.35 12.49 0.67
C PHE A 69 -5.48 13.16 -0.41
N GLY A 70 -5.40 12.56 -1.60
CA GLY A 70 -4.65 13.14 -2.73
C GLY A 70 -5.15 14.53 -3.12
N LEU A 71 -6.48 14.74 -3.18
CA LEU A 71 -7.05 16.06 -3.47
C LEU A 71 -6.73 17.07 -2.38
N ILE A 72 -6.84 16.67 -1.11
CA ILE A 72 -6.52 17.53 0.02
C ILE A 72 -5.05 17.98 -0.06
N VAL A 73 -4.13 17.05 -0.31
CA VAL A 73 -2.70 17.38 -0.46
C VAL A 73 -2.48 18.32 -1.64
N ALA A 74 -3.10 18.06 -2.80
CA ALA A 74 -3.01 18.95 -3.96
C ALA A 74 -3.46 20.39 -3.63
N VAL A 75 -4.62 20.54 -2.98
CA VAL A 75 -5.15 21.85 -2.56
C VAL A 75 -4.22 22.52 -1.57
N LYS A 76 -3.70 21.78 -0.58
CA LYS A 76 -2.77 22.34 0.41
C LYS A 76 -1.47 22.82 -0.20
N ILE A 77 -0.93 22.09 -1.19
CA ILE A 77 0.29 22.50 -1.92
C ILE A 77 0.05 23.80 -2.70
N ILE A 78 -1.15 24.00 -3.26
CA ILE A 78 -1.48 25.22 -4.02
C ILE A 78 -1.69 26.41 -3.08
N THR A 79 -2.35 26.18 -1.94
CA THR A 79 -2.81 27.23 -1.02
C THR A 79 -1.80 27.62 0.05
N ASN A 80 -0.91 26.71 0.47
CA ASN A 80 0.17 27.05 1.40
C ASN A 80 1.38 27.64 0.66
N ASP A 81 2.01 28.63 1.30
CA ASP A 81 3.30 29.16 0.85
C ASP A 81 4.48 28.32 1.34
N LYS A 82 4.25 27.42 2.31
CA LYS A 82 5.27 26.51 2.83
C LYS A 82 5.30 25.20 2.07
N LYS A 83 6.50 24.82 1.61
CA LYS A 83 6.80 23.52 0.98
C LYS A 83 6.70 22.36 1.98
N TYR A 84 7.18 22.58 3.19
CA TYR A 84 7.07 21.64 4.31
C TYR A 84 5.68 21.74 4.99
N PRO A 85 5.03 20.60 5.35
CA PRO A 85 5.50 19.21 5.33
C PRO A 85 5.20 18.44 4.03
N TRP A 86 4.53 19.07 3.05
CA TRP A 86 3.99 18.41 1.87
C TRP A 86 5.05 17.74 1.00
N GLU A 87 6.25 18.32 0.93
CA GLU A 87 7.39 17.72 0.21
C GLU A 87 7.73 16.33 0.71
N ASN A 88 7.74 16.12 2.03
CA ASN A 88 8.06 14.81 2.59
C ASN A 88 6.99 13.78 2.22
N ILE A 89 5.72 14.20 2.15
CA ILE A 89 4.62 13.33 1.70
C ILE A 89 4.79 12.98 0.21
N THR A 90 5.14 13.96 -0.63
CA THR A 90 5.40 13.72 -2.06
C THR A 90 6.61 12.81 -2.24
N LEU A 91 7.70 13.02 -1.51
CA LEU A 91 8.88 12.17 -1.54
C LEU A 91 8.55 10.74 -1.09
N TRP A 92 7.79 10.60 0.00
CA TRP A 92 7.30 9.31 0.47
C TRP A 92 6.49 8.58 -0.60
N ALA A 93 5.48 9.24 -1.17
CA ALA A 93 4.66 8.67 -2.23
C ALA A 93 5.51 8.29 -3.45
N THR A 94 6.45 9.13 -3.85
CA THR A 94 7.36 8.88 -4.98
C THR A 94 8.18 7.61 -4.77
N ILE A 95 8.87 7.50 -3.63
CA ILE A 95 9.71 6.34 -3.35
C ILE A 95 8.85 5.07 -3.27
N SER A 96 7.68 5.13 -2.63
CA SER A 96 6.76 4.00 -2.55
C SER A 96 6.32 3.53 -3.94
N ILE A 97 5.90 4.46 -4.81
CA ILE A 97 5.50 4.15 -6.19
C ILE A 97 6.70 3.60 -6.97
N MET A 98 7.89 4.19 -6.85
CA MET A 98 9.10 3.70 -7.53
C MET A 98 9.45 2.25 -7.19
N ILE A 99 9.22 1.83 -5.95
CA ILE A 99 9.48 0.45 -5.51
C ILE A 99 8.43 -0.51 -6.09
N ILE A 100 7.15 -0.12 -6.06
CA ILE A 100 6.03 -0.96 -6.51
C ILE A 100 5.99 -1.07 -8.04
N PHE A 101 6.28 0.02 -8.72
CA PHE A 101 6.05 0.22 -10.14
C PHE A 101 6.64 -0.87 -11.05
N PRO A 102 7.90 -1.33 -10.86
CA PRO A 102 8.44 -2.44 -11.63
C PRO A 102 7.59 -3.71 -11.59
N PHE A 103 6.92 -4.00 -10.47
CA PHE A 103 6.09 -5.19 -10.32
C PHE A 103 4.72 -5.07 -11.02
N TYR A 104 4.25 -3.85 -11.30
CA TYR A 104 3.03 -3.64 -12.09
C TYR A 104 3.30 -3.60 -13.59
N GLU A 105 4.48 -3.15 -14.00
CA GLU A 105 4.79 -2.94 -15.42
C GLU A 105 5.58 -4.10 -16.04
N ILE A 106 6.53 -4.68 -15.30
CA ILE A 106 7.39 -5.75 -15.81
C ILE A 106 6.75 -7.10 -15.50
N GLN A 107 6.19 -7.74 -16.53
CA GLN A 107 5.49 -9.02 -16.39
C GLN A 107 6.36 -10.10 -15.75
N SER A 108 7.61 -10.26 -16.17
CA SER A 108 8.50 -11.27 -15.60
C SER A 108 8.73 -11.08 -14.09
N LEU A 109 8.82 -9.84 -13.62
CA LEU A 109 9.04 -9.56 -12.20
C LEU A 109 7.76 -9.79 -11.39
N ARG A 110 6.61 -9.41 -11.96
CA ARG A 110 5.29 -9.69 -11.40
C ARG A 110 5.04 -11.17 -11.21
N ASP A 111 5.21 -11.93 -12.29
CA ASP A 111 4.91 -13.37 -12.33
C ASP A 111 5.89 -14.13 -11.42
N PHE A 112 7.16 -13.71 -11.39
CA PHE A 112 8.15 -14.23 -10.43
C PHE A 112 7.73 -13.98 -8.98
N LEU A 113 7.31 -12.76 -8.63
CA LEU A 113 6.90 -12.44 -7.28
C LEU A 113 5.64 -13.20 -6.88
N MET A 114 4.61 -13.21 -7.72
CA MET A 114 3.34 -13.88 -7.44
C MET A 114 3.52 -15.40 -7.33
N SER A 115 4.30 -16.02 -8.22
CA SER A 115 4.61 -17.46 -8.14
C SER A 115 5.43 -17.82 -6.91
N THR A 116 6.43 -17.00 -6.55
CA THR A 116 7.20 -17.20 -5.31
C THR A 116 6.29 -17.15 -4.08
N VAL A 117 5.40 -16.16 -4.01
CA VAL A 117 4.45 -16.04 -2.90
C VAL A 117 3.44 -17.18 -2.90
N ALA A 118 2.97 -17.64 -4.06
CA ALA A 118 2.07 -18.79 -4.15
C ALA A 118 2.75 -20.06 -3.59
N ASN A 119 4.00 -20.33 -3.98
CA ASN A 119 4.77 -21.46 -3.46
C ASN A 119 4.99 -21.38 -1.95
N HIS A 120 5.38 -20.22 -1.43
CA HIS A 120 5.56 -20.04 0.01
C HIS A 120 4.23 -20.11 0.78
N THR A 121 3.14 -19.62 0.20
CA THR A 121 1.81 -19.73 0.80
C THR A 121 1.38 -21.20 0.86
N LEU A 122 1.62 -21.96 -0.20
CA LEU A 122 1.36 -23.40 -0.23
C LEU A 122 2.21 -24.15 0.81
N PHE A 123 3.48 -23.76 0.99
CA PHE A 123 4.34 -24.31 2.03
C PHE A 123 3.80 -24.05 3.45
N ILE A 124 3.27 -22.84 3.72
CA ILE A 124 2.63 -22.55 5.01
C ILE A 124 1.34 -23.36 5.17
N LEU A 125 0.54 -23.49 4.10
CA LEU A 125 -0.68 -24.28 4.11
C LEU A 125 -0.40 -25.75 4.48
N SER A 126 0.61 -26.38 3.87
CA SER A 126 0.98 -27.76 4.18
C SER A 126 1.65 -27.91 5.54
N SER A 127 2.55 -27.01 5.91
CA SER A 127 3.38 -27.17 7.12
C SER A 127 2.66 -26.74 8.40
N VAL A 128 1.80 -25.72 8.33
CA VAL A 128 1.13 -25.13 9.51
C VAL A 128 -0.31 -25.62 9.62
N PHE A 129 -1.05 -25.65 8.51
CA PHE A 129 -2.47 -26.05 8.52
C PHE A 129 -2.67 -27.54 8.22
N ASN A 130 -1.60 -28.27 7.86
CA ASN A 130 -1.64 -29.69 7.53
C ASN A 130 -2.62 -30.03 6.39
N GLU A 131 -2.74 -29.13 5.41
CA GLU A 131 -3.60 -29.29 4.24
C GLU A 131 -2.79 -29.38 2.95
N ALA A 132 -3.16 -30.33 2.09
CA ALA A 132 -2.50 -30.54 0.80
C ALA A 132 -3.26 -29.79 -0.30
N GLY A 133 -2.94 -28.52 -0.48
CA GLY A 133 -3.35 -27.76 -1.67
C GLY A 133 -2.47 -28.06 -2.89
N GLU A 134 -2.91 -27.65 -4.06
CA GLU A 134 -2.11 -27.72 -5.29
C GLU A 134 -2.21 -26.43 -6.11
N ILE A 135 -1.13 -26.07 -6.81
CA ILE A 135 -1.16 -24.97 -7.78
C ILE A 135 -1.63 -25.54 -9.12
N VAL A 136 -2.84 -25.17 -9.53
CA VAL A 136 -3.49 -25.74 -10.73
C VAL A 136 -3.27 -24.92 -12.00
N ALA A 137 -3.07 -23.60 -11.86
CA ALA A 137 -2.85 -22.69 -12.98
C ALA A 137 -2.16 -21.41 -12.49
N ASP A 138 -0.99 -21.09 -13.07
CA ASP A 138 -0.16 -19.93 -12.75
C ASP A 138 0.14 -19.78 -11.26
N THR A 139 -0.72 -19.02 -10.56
CA THR A 139 -0.60 -18.63 -9.16
C THR A 139 -1.87 -18.96 -8.37
N THR A 140 -2.72 -19.81 -8.94
CA THR A 140 -3.99 -20.27 -8.38
C THR A 140 -3.78 -21.52 -7.57
N ILE A 141 -4.00 -21.42 -6.26
CA ILE A 141 -3.96 -22.53 -5.32
C ILE A 141 -5.38 -23.08 -5.19
N MET A 142 -5.55 -24.37 -5.44
CA MET A 142 -6.79 -25.09 -5.24
C MET A 142 -6.70 -25.91 -3.95
N LEU A 143 -7.72 -25.79 -3.11
CA LEU A 143 -7.92 -26.62 -1.92
C LEU A 143 -9.37 -27.09 -1.89
N ASN A 144 -9.59 -28.41 -1.84
CA ASN A 144 -10.92 -29.03 -1.77
C ASN A 144 -11.91 -28.55 -2.85
N GLY A 145 -11.41 -28.28 -4.06
CA GLY A 145 -12.22 -27.79 -5.19
C GLY A 145 -12.48 -26.28 -5.21
N PHE A 146 -11.92 -25.53 -4.26
CA PHE A 146 -12.05 -24.07 -4.19
C PHE A 146 -10.74 -23.38 -4.61
N PRO A 147 -10.73 -22.64 -5.74
CA PRO A 147 -9.55 -21.95 -6.23
C PRO A 147 -9.39 -20.55 -5.60
N VAL A 148 -8.15 -20.17 -5.27
CA VAL A 148 -7.77 -18.81 -4.86
C VAL A 148 -6.47 -18.42 -5.56
N SER A 149 -6.51 -17.31 -6.31
CA SER A 149 -5.35 -16.79 -7.04
C SER A 149 -4.58 -15.75 -6.23
N ILE A 150 -3.25 -15.89 -6.19
CA ILE A 150 -2.37 -14.89 -5.59
C ILE A 150 -2.14 -13.77 -6.60
N VAL A 151 -2.69 -12.58 -6.31
CA VAL A 151 -2.48 -11.35 -7.09
C VAL A 151 -1.42 -10.45 -6.42
N ILE A 152 -0.98 -9.38 -7.10
CA ILE A 152 0.04 -8.43 -6.57
C ILE A 152 -0.30 -7.95 -5.16
N GLY A 153 -1.56 -7.58 -4.90
CA GLY A 153 -2.00 -7.12 -3.56
C GLY A 153 -1.88 -8.17 -2.46
N CYS A 154 -1.71 -9.45 -2.81
CA CYS A 154 -1.46 -10.55 -1.88
C CYS A 154 0.03 -10.91 -1.75
N THR A 155 0.96 -10.13 -2.32
CA THR A 155 2.41 -10.44 -2.29
C THR A 155 3.21 -9.70 -1.22
N ALA A 156 2.54 -8.87 -0.42
CA ALA A 156 3.13 -7.96 0.56
C ALA A 156 3.95 -6.77 -0.01
N ILE A 157 4.20 -6.73 -1.34
CA ILE A 157 5.05 -5.69 -1.95
C ILE A 157 4.53 -4.28 -1.72
N GLU A 158 3.21 -4.09 -1.75
CA GLU A 158 2.58 -2.79 -1.53
C GLU A 158 2.87 -2.26 -0.11
N SER A 159 2.74 -3.10 0.91
CA SER A 159 3.04 -2.75 2.30
C SER A 159 4.54 -2.54 2.53
N ILE A 160 5.40 -3.40 1.96
CA ILE A 160 6.85 -3.24 2.05
C ILE A 160 7.28 -1.91 1.43
N ALA A 161 6.78 -1.59 0.24
CA ALA A 161 7.11 -0.36 -0.44
C ALA A 161 6.60 0.89 0.27
N PHE A 162 5.40 0.83 0.86
CA PHE A 162 4.86 1.92 1.69
C PHE A 162 5.78 2.24 2.87
N PHE A 163 6.18 1.23 3.66
CA PHE A 163 7.10 1.43 4.78
C PHE A 163 8.53 1.78 4.31
N ALA A 164 8.99 1.24 3.19
CA ALA A 164 10.26 1.59 2.59
C ALA A 164 10.31 3.05 2.16
N GLY A 165 9.28 3.53 1.45
CA GLY A 165 9.17 4.93 1.10
C GLY A 165 9.13 5.83 2.32
N LEU A 166 8.39 5.42 3.35
CA LEU A 166 8.27 6.18 4.59
C LEU A 166 9.63 6.31 5.27
N ILE A 167 10.33 5.21 5.49
CA ILE A 167 11.60 5.20 6.22
C ILE A 167 12.70 5.89 5.41
N LEU A 168 12.70 5.74 4.08
CA LEU A 168 13.72 6.34 3.21
C LEU A 168 13.59 7.87 3.11
N CYS A 169 12.38 8.44 3.23
CA CYS A 169 12.18 9.89 3.18
C CYS A 169 12.53 10.63 4.49
N LEU A 170 12.72 9.93 5.61
CA LEU A 170 13.05 10.56 6.90
C LEU A 170 14.46 11.13 6.93
N ASN A 171 14.69 12.20 7.69
CA ASN A 171 16.03 12.77 7.83
C ASN A 171 16.85 12.02 8.91
N THR A 172 17.25 10.79 8.61
CA THR A 172 17.99 9.91 9.54
C THR A 172 19.14 9.19 8.82
N PRO A 173 20.22 8.77 9.53
CA PRO A 173 21.35 8.10 8.88
C PRO A 173 20.93 6.82 8.14
N LEU A 174 21.47 6.65 6.92
CA LEU A 174 21.11 5.55 6.02
C LEU A 174 21.29 4.16 6.65
N ARG A 175 22.33 3.99 7.48
CA ARG A 175 22.58 2.74 8.21
C ARG A 175 21.39 2.33 9.08
N LYS A 176 20.79 3.27 9.81
CA LYS A 176 19.62 3.00 10.66
C LYS A 176 18.41 2.62 9.82
N LYS A 177 18.18 3.34 8.70
CA LYS A 177 17.08 3.06 7.76
C LYS A 177 17.17 1.64 7.18
N ILE A 178 18.34 1.25 6.67
CA ILE A 178 18.55 -0.08 6.07
C ILE A 178 18.31 -1.18 7.10
N ILE A 179 18.83 -1.03 8.33
CA ILE A 179 18.62 -2.02 9.40
C ILE A 179 17.12 -2.21 9.69
N VAL A 180 16.36 -1.12 9.82
CA VAL A 180 14.92 -1.22 10.10
C VAL A 180 14.18 -1.87 8.92
N LEU A 181 14.52 -1.53 7.68
CA LEU A 181 13.91 -2.13 6.50
C LEU A 181 14.20 -3.63 6.36
N LEU A 182 15.41 -4.06 6.72
CA LEU A 182 15.78 -5.48 6.77
C LEU A 182 15.00 -6.25 7.84
N ILE A 183 14.53 -5.58 8.89
CA ILE A 183 13.68 -6.19 9.92
C ILE A 183 12.20 -6.16 9.51
N PHE A 184 11.72 -5.03 9.02
CA PHE A 184 10.31 -4.84 8.68
C PHE A 184 9.88 -5.68 7.48
N SER A 185 10.72 -5.76 6.43
CA SER A 185 10.33 -6.47 5.20
C SER A 185 10.02 -7.95 5.44
N PRO A 186 10.86 -8.73 6.15
CA PRO A 186 10.53 -10.11 6.50
C PRO A 186 9.28 -10.25 7.38
N VAL A 187 9.08 -9.35 8.35
CA VAL A 187 7.90 -9.37 9.22
C VAL A 187 6.61 -9.17 8.41
N ILE A 188 6.61 -8.16 7.52
CA ILE A 188 5.48 -7.88 6.62
C ILE A 188 5.24 -9.07 5.69
N TYR A 189 6.30 -9.62 5.11
CA TYR A 189 6.22 -10.76 4.19
C TYR A 189 5.63 -12.01 4.86
N ILE A 190 6.14 -12.39 6.02
CA ILE A 190 5.68 -13.56 6.76
C ILE A 190 4.21 -13.37 7.20
N ALA A 191 3.86 -12.21 7.76
CA ALA A 191 2.48 -11.91 8.14
C ALA A 191 1.53 -12.06 6.94
N ASN A 192 1.93 -11.58 5.77
CA ASN A 192 1.16 -11.73 4.53
C ASN A 192 1.01 -13.20 4.10
N LEU A 193 2.05 -14.02 4.22
CA LEU A 193 1.94 -15.46 3.92
C LEU A 193 0.92 -16.16 4.81
N PHE A 194 0.95 -15.89 6.12
CA PHE A 194 -0.05 -16.41 7.05
C PHE A 194 -1.46 -15.95 6.71
N ARG A 195 -1.61 -14.66 6.36
CA ARG A 195 -2.88 -14.09 5.93
C ARG A 195 -3.45 -14.81 4.71
N ASN A 196 -2.61 -15.09 3.71
CA ASN A 196 -3.04 -15.79 2.50
C ASN A 196 -3.37 -17.26 2.77
N ALA A 197 -2.49 -17.96 3.49
CA ALA A 197 -2.68 -19.36 3.83
C ALA A 197 -3.97 -19.56 4.66
N PHE A 198 -4.22 -18.68 5.63
CA PHE A 198 -5.47 -18.67 6.40
C PHE A 198 -6.70 -18.48 5.51
N ALA A 199 -6.67 -17.51 4.59
CA ALA A 199 -7.80 -17.25 3.70
C ALA A 199 -8.11 -18.47 2.80
N ILE A 200 -7.06 -19.12 2.28
CA ILE A 200 -7.19 -20.34 1.46
C ILE A 200 -7.70 -21.51 2.30
N TYR A 201 -7.12 -21.72 3.48
CA TYR A 201 -7.55 -22.76 4.42
C TYR A 201 -9.03 -22.63 4.79
N ALA A 202 -9.44 -21.44 5.21
CA ALA A 202 -10.80 -21.19 5.67
C ALA A 202 -11.83 -21.27 4.52
N TYR A 203 -11.46 -20.79 3.33
CA TYR A 203 -12.33 -20.90 2.16
C TYR A 203 -12.42 -22.34 1.64
N GLY A 204 -11.29 -23.03 1.50
CA GLY A 204 -11.24 -24.42 1.02
C GLY A 204 -11.99 -25.39 1.93
N ASN A 205 -11.93 -25.20 3.24
CA ASN A 205 -12.70 -25.99 4.21
C ASN A 205 -14.08 -25.42 4.55
N GLN A 206 -14.48 -24.31 3.91
CA GLN A 206 -15.80 -23.70 4.09
C GLN A 206 -16.13 -23.41 5.57
N LEU A 207 -15.13 -22.96 6.35
CA LEU A 207 -15.25 -22.79 7.81
C LEU A 207 -16.28 -21.73 8.23
N PHE A 208 -16.59 -20.77 7.36
CA PHE A 208 -17.45 -19.62 7.67
C PHE A 208 -18.69 -19.58 6.79
N GLN A 209 -19.56 -20.58 6.91
CA GLN A 209 -20.88 -20.61 6.27
C GLN A 209 -21.97 -20.27 7.29
N PHE A 210 -22.16 -18.98 7.55
CA PHE A 210 -23.15 -18.51 8.53
C PHE A 210 -24.57 -18.38 7.93
N GLY A 211 -24.73 -18.51 6.61
CA GLY A 211 -26.01 -18.43 5.93
C GLY A 211 -26.56 -17.00 5.83
N ILE A 212 -25.72 -15.98 6.06
CA ILE A 212 -26.12 -14.57 6.01
C ILE A 212 -26.15 -14.08 4.56
N ILE A 213 -25.15 -14.52 3.78
CA ILE A 213 -25.01 -14.17 2.36
C ILE A 213 -25.59 -15.28 1.48
N GLY A 214 -25.55 -16.53 1.95
CA GLY A 214 -26.21 -17.66 1.28
C GLY A 214 -25.54 -18.10 -0.03
N THR A 215 -24.27 -17.72 -0.24
CA THR A 215 -23.49 -18.05 -1.44
C THR A 215 -22.31 -18.95 -1.10
N VAL A 216 -21.82 -19.69 -2.10
CA VAL A 216 -20.60 -20.53 -1.98
C VAL A 216 -19.36 -19.70 -1.64
N HIS A 217 -19.38 -18.39 -1.91
CA HIS A 217 -18.30 -17.45 -1.63
C HIS A 217 -18.39 -16.81 -0.23
N GLU A 218 -19.39 -17.16 0.58
CA GLU A 218 -19.56 -16.60 1.92
C GLU A 218 -18.34 -16.84 2.80
N SER A 219 -17.76 -18.05 2.77
CA SER A 219 -16.56 -18.34 3.55
C SER A 219 -15.35 -17.50 3.10
N PHE A 220 -15.22 -17.25 1.79
CA PHE A 220 -14.17 -16.36 1.27
C PHE A 220 -14.36 -14.93 1.76
N PHE A 221 -15.58 -14.41 1.75
CA PHE A 221 -15.88 -13.06 2.24
C PHE A 221 -15.44 -12.90 3.70
N TRP A 222 -15.87 -13.80 4.60
CA TRP A 222 -15.52 -13.72 6.02
C TRP A 222 -14.02 -13.91 6.26
N ALA A 223 -13.41 -14.90 5.59
CA ALA A 223 -12.00 -15.17 5.75
C ALA A 223 -11.12 -14.03 5.20
N HIS A 224 -11.34 -13.63 3.94
CA HIS A 224 -10.47 -12.72 3.20
C HIS A 224 -10.82 -11.24 3.38
N ASN A 225 -12.10 -10.87 3.33
CA ASN A 225 -12.52 -9.46 3.33
C ASN A 225 -12.70 -8.91 4.76
N VAL A 226 -12.93 -9.78 5.74
CA VAL A 226 -13.12 -9.38 7.14
C VAL A 226 -11.92 -9.78 8.00
N ILE A 227 -11.75 -11.06 8.32
CA ILE A 227 -10.79 -11.53 9.33
C ILE A 227 -9.35 -11.24 8.89
N ALA A 228 -8.99 -11.63 7.68
CA ALA A 228 -7.65 -11.40 7.13
C ALA A 228 -7.30 -9.91 7.03
N LYS A 229 -8.27 -9.04 6.74
CA LYS A 229 -8.03 -7.59 6.67
C LYS A 229 -7.88 -6.96 8.05
N ILE A 230 -8.65 -7.39 9.04
CA ILE A 230 -8.47 -6.99 10.44
C ILE A 230 -7.08 -7.39 10.91
N TYR A 231 -6.64 -8.62 10.63
CA TYR A 231 -5.30 -9.08 10.93
C TYR A 231 -4.22 -8.18 10.28
N SER A 232 -4.32 -7.93 8.97
CA SER A 232 -3.37 -7.07 8.27
C SER A 232 -3.35 -5.65 8.84
N PHE A 233 -4.51 -5.09 9.19
CA PHE A 233 -4.62 -3.78 9.82
C PHE A 233 -3.90 -3.72 11.16
N LEU A 234 -4.06 -4.74 12.01
CA LEU A 234 -3.35 -4.82 13.30
C LEU A 234 -1.83 -4.88 13.11
N ILE A 235 -1.34 -5.67 12.15
CA ILE A 235 0.10 -5.73 11.84
C ILE A 235 0.61 -4.36 11.37
N VAL A 236 -0.10 -3.68 10.48
CA VAL A 236 0.27 -2.34 10.01
C VAL A 236 0.25 -1.33 11.16
N ALA A 237 -0.74 -1.38 12.05
CA ALA A 237 -0.82 -0.50 13.22
C ALA A 237 0.38 -0.71 14.18
N ILE A 238 0.77 -1.96 14.42
CA ILE A 238 1.95 -2.29 15.22
C ILE A 238 3.23 -1.75 14.55
N LEU A 239 3.39 -1.96 13.24
CA LEU A 239 4.57 -1.46 12.51
C LEU A 239 4.62 0.06 12.47
N ALA A 240 3.48 0.73 12.34
CA ALA A 240 3.38 2.19 12.43
C ALA A 240 3.79 2.69 13.82
N TYR A 241 3.29 2.05 14.89
CA TYR A 241 3.70 2.36 16.27
C TYR A 241 5.21 2.17 16.48
N LEU A 242 5.77 1.06 16.01
CA LEU A 242 7.21 0.81 16.07
C LEU A 242 7.99 1.87 15.28
N THR A 243 7.48 2.30 14.13
CA THR A 243 8.09 3.36 13.34
C THR A 243 8.16 4.66 14.13
N PHE A 244 7.08 5.07 14.81
CA PHE A 244 7.11 6.26 15.68
C PHE A 244 8.13 6.14 16.80
N LYS A 245 8.26 4.96 17.41
CA LYS A 245 9.22 4.73 18.49
C LYS A 245 10.67 4.75 18.00
N ILE A 246 10.93 4.25 16.80
CA ILE A 246 12.28 4.17 16.22
C ILE A 246 12.70 5.50 15.59
N PHE A 247 11.76 6.22 14.96
CA PHE A 247 11.97 7.45 14.22
C PHE A 247 11.08 8.59 14.75
N PRO A 248 11.55 9.36 15.75
CA PRO A 248 10.81 10.52 16.24
C PRO A 248 10.57 11.57 15.15
N GLU A 249 11.40 11.62 14.11
CA GLU A 249 11.22 12.51 12.95
C GLU A 249 9.91 12.22 12.18
N PHE A 250 9.43 10.98 12.24
CA PHE A 250 8.14 10.64 11.65
C PHE A 250 6.99 11.24 12.46
N LEU A 251 7.08 11.22 13.80
CA LEU A 251 6.09 11.85 14.67
C LEU A 251 6.01 13.35 14.42
N THR A 252 7.15 14.04 14.34
CA THR A 252 7.18 15.49 14.05
C THR A 252 6.55 15.80 12.69
N MET A 253 6.80 14.98 11.68
CA MET A 253 6.17 15.15 10.35
C MET A 253 4.64 15.05 10.42
N ILE A 254 4.11 14.10 11.19
CA ILE A 254 2.65 13.95 11.38
C ILE A 254 2.07 15.12 12.18
N GLU A 255 2.74 15.54 13.26
CA GLU A 255 2.32 16.70 14.05
C GLU A 255 2.24 17.97 13.21
N ASP A 256 3.23 18.20 12.34
CA ASP A 256 3.25 19.35 11.44
C ASP A 256 2.12 19.31 10.41
N ILE A 257 1.76 18.13 9.90
CA ILE A 257 0.59 17.96 9.04
C ILE A 257 -0.69 18.32 9.81
N ILE A 258 -0.88 17.76 11.01
CA ILE A 258 -2.06 18.02 11.85
C ILE A 258 -2.18 19.51 12.19
N ASN A 259 -1.07 20.16 12.54
CA ASN A 259 -1.03 21.58 12.87
C ASN A 259 -1.41 22.47 11.67
N ASN A 260 -1.02 22.07 10.45
CA ASN A 260 -1.48 22.76 9.24
C ASN A 260 -2.99 22.62 9.05
N PHE A 261 -3.59 21.46 9.35
CA PHE A 261 -5.04 21.30 9.29
C PHE A 261 -5.79 22.13 10.35
N LYS A 262 -5.28 22.21 11.59
CA LYS A 262 -5.91 23.00 12.67
C LYS A 262 -5.94 24.49 12.35
N LYS A 263 -4.84 25.04 11.83
CA LYS A 263 -4.74 26.47 11.46
C LYS A 263 -5.81 26.94 10.46
N ASP A 264 -6.31 26.03 9.64
CA ASP A 264 -7.34 26.34 8.66
C ASP A 264 -8.77 26.17 9.21
N ALA A 265 -8.94 25.44 10.32
CA ALA A 265 -10.22 25.35 11.03
C ALA A 265 -10.46 26.57 11.93
N ASP A 266 -9.38 27.22 12.39
CA ASP A 266 -9.42 28.40 13.26
C ASP A 266 -9.48 29.74 12.49
N ARG A 267 -9.49 29.71 11.15
CA ARG A 267 -9.60 30.87 10.23
C ARG A 267 -11.00 30.99 9.64
#